data_AF-A0A7S3SYW9-F1
#
_entry.id   AF-A0A7S3SYW9-F1
#
_cell.length_a   1.000
_cell.length_b   1.000
_cell.length_c   1.000
_cell.angle_alpha   90.00
_cell.angle_beta   90.00
_cell.angle_gamma   90.00
#
_symmetry.space_group_name_H-M   'P 1'
#
loop_
_entity.id
_entity.type
_entity.pdbx_description
1 polymer ?
#
loop_
_entity_poly.entity_id
_entity_poly.type
_entity_poly.pdbx_seq_one_letter_code
_entity_poly.pdbx_strand_id
1 'polypeptide(L)'
;HLGLRARNCRSCRYAALQRAMGEPQPPNGGEGDAPCSAHAELLEFASAANAGALATGAAPAISEELDGIIRDVAQTGATHGYPWDVLRHLLARKLELVLAEFWHETPDVEVQEGDSFESAAVEPLTRSLLEPRRGGPPFTVQRLCELLHKPRPVYKSTRKLLYALQRAVLITMTEEGVSQRPVEADAAAGGANGTLAG
;
A
#
# COMPACT_ATOMS: atom_id res chain seq x y z
N HIS A 1 -14.81 -18.01 -29.27
CA HIS A 1 -13.41 -18.48 -29.34
C HIS A 1 -12.55 -17.51 -28.55
N LEU A 2 -11.62 -18.06 -27.76
CA LEU A 2 -10.74 -17.38 -26.80
C LEU A 2 -9.90 -16.24 -27.42
N GLY A 3 -9.54 -15.23 -26.63
CA GLY A 3 -8.29 -14.51 -26.89
C GLY A 3 -8.04 -13.18 -26.17
N LEU A 4 -7.34 -13.23 -25.04
CA LEU A 4 -6.43 -12.20 -24.47
C LEU A 4 -7.06 -10.85 -24.00
N ARG A 5 -7.51 -10.73 -22.75
CA ARG A 5 -6.71 -10.39 -21.54
C ARG A 5 -5.73 -9.22 -21.72
N ALA A 6 -6.17 -8.06 -21.20
CA ALA A 6 -5.43 -7.23 -20.25
C ALA A 6 -3.90 -7.18 -20.42
N ARG A 7 -3.43 -6.29 -21.29
CA ARG A 7 -2.05 -5.74 -21.24
C ARG A 7 -2.11 -4.29 -21.72
N ASN A 8 -2.21 -3.35 -20.78
CA ASN A 8 -1.85 -1.92 -20.90
C ASN A 8 -2.63 -1.17 -19.82
N CYS A 9 -2.10 -1.14 -18.59
CA CYS A 9 -2.54 -0.17 -17.60
C CYS A 9 -2.36 1.23 -18.22
N ARG A 10 -3.48 1.94 -18.45
CA ARG A 10 -3.56 3.20 -19.20
C ARG A 10 -2.87 4.36 -18.48
N SER A 11 -2.69 4.26 -17.16
CA SER A 11 -2.08 5.28 -16.31
C SER A 11 -0.60 5.57 -16.67
N CYS A 12 0.16 4.58 -17.13
CA CYS A 12 1.58 4.74 -17.45
C CYS A 12 1.89 5.25 -18.87
N ARG A 13 0.97 5.20 -19.84
CA ARG A 13 1.25 5.72 -21.19
C ARG A 13 1.13 7.25 -21.27
N TYR A 14 0.30 7.85 -20.44
CA TYR A 14 -0.02 9.28 -20.53
C TYR A 14 1.07 10.17 -19.90
N ALA A 15 1.58 9.80 -18.72
CA ALA A 15 2.65 10.56 -18.05
C ALA A 15 4.02 10.43 -18.74
N ALA A 16 4.24 9.34 -19.48
CA ALA A 16 5.50 9.08 -20.19
C ALA A 16 5.57 9.76 -21.58
N LEU A 17 4.43 9.92 -22.28
CA LEU A 17 4.39 10.62 -23.59
C LEU A 17 4.38 12.15 -23.46
N GLN A 18 3.78 12.71 -22.41
CA GLN A 18 3.71 14.17 -22.20
C GLN A 18 5.07 14.83 -21.86
N ARG A 19 6.06 14.07 -21.41
CA ARG A 19 7.42 14.58 -21.12
C ARG A 19 8.40 14.45 -22.29
N ALA A 20 8.05 13.69 -23.34
CA ALA A 20 9.00 13.30 -24.39
C ALA A 20 8.97 14.18 -25.65
N MET A 21 7.95 15.02 -25.85
CA MET A 21 7.82 15.91 -27.02
C MET A 21 7.57 17.34 -26.54
N GLY A 22 8.65 18.09 -26.33
CA GLY A 22 8.55 19.52 -26.00
C GLY A 22 8.09 20.31 -27.22
N GLU A 23 6.86 20.82 -27.21
CA GLU A 23 6.37 21.87 -28.13
C GLU A 23 5.06 22.52 -27.61
N PRO A 24 4.70 23.74 -28.06
CA PRO A 24 3.72 24.60 -27.41
C PRO A 24 2.27 24.25 -27.80
N GLN A 25 1.36 24.65 -26.91
CA GLN A 25 -0.07 24.33 -26.91
C GLN A 25 -0.86 25.06 -28.02
N PRO A 26 -1.72 24.38 -28.80
CA PRO A 26 -2.71 25.04 -29.65
C PRO A 26 -4.08 25.15 -28.95
N PRO A 27 -4.96 26.07 -29.38
CA PRO A 27 -6.24 26.33 -28.74
C PRO A 27 -7.39 25.48 -29.30
N ASN A 28 -8.35 25.18 -28.42
CA ASN A 28 -9.73 24.74 -28.63
C ASN A 28 -10.04 23.31 -29.10
N GLY A 29 -10.82 22.63 -28.24
CA GLY A 29 -12.06 21.95 -28.63
C GLY A 29 -11.96 20.46 -28.94
N GLY A 30 -12.37 19.62 -27.98
CA GLY A 30 -12.70 18.21 -28.22
C GLY A 30 -12.50 17.37 -26.96
N GLU A 31 -13.57 16.74 -26.48
CA GLU A 31 -13.61 15.77 -25.38
C GLU A 31 -12.39 14.85 -25.37
N GLY A 32 -11.44 15.13 -24.47
CA GLY A 32 -10.25 14.34 -24.25
C GLY A 32 -10.45 13.39 -23.07
N ASP A 33 -10.15 12.11 -23.29
CA ASP A 33 -9.82 11.10 -22.30
C ASP A 33 -9.36 11.69 -20.94
N ALA A 34 -9.87 11.14 -19.84
CA ALA A 34 -9.53 11.54 -18.47
C ALA A 34 -8.44 10.65 -17.83
N PRO A 35 -7.14 10.85 -18.12
CA PRO A 35 -6.06 10.35 -17.31
C PRO A 35 -5.50 11.51 -16.48
N CYS A 36 -6.24 11.93 -15.45
CA CYS A 36 -5.74 12.86 -14.42
C CYS A 36 -6.64 12.91 -13.17
N SER A 37 -7.91 12.47 -13.24
CA SER A 37 -8.85 12.57 -12.11
C SER A 37 -8.44 11.71 -10.92
N ALA A 38 -8.22 10.41 -11.11
CA ALA A 38 -7.95 9.48 -9.99
C ALA A 38 -6.65 9.80 -9.22
N HIS A 39 -5.61 10.27 -9.91
CA HIS A 39 -4.36 10.68 -9.25
C HIS A 39 -4.53 12.00 -8.50
N ALA A 40 -5.23 12.98 -9.08
CA ALA A 40 -5.52 14.25 -8.41
C ALA A 40 -6.43 14.03 -7.19
N GLU A 41 -7.44 13.18 -7.33
CA GLU A 41 -8.34 12.80 -6.25
C GLU A 41 -7.60 12.05 -5.14
N LEU A 42 -6.65 11.17 -5.47
CA LEU A 42 -5.81 10.51 -4.48
C LEU A 42 -4.96 11.52 -3.67
N LEU A 43 -4.41 12.54 -4.33
CA LEU A 43 -3.67 13.61 -3.66
C LEU A 43 -4.57 14.45 -2.75
N GLU A 44 -5.75 14.84 -3.25
CA GLU A 44 -6.74 15.59 -2.48
C GLU A 44 -7.20 14.80 -1.25
N PHE A 45 -7.53 13.52 -1.45
CA PHE A 45 -7.90 12.59 -0.39
C PHE A 45 -6.84 12.52 0.71
N ALA A 46 -5.57 12.36 0.35
CA ALA A 46 -4.49 12.31 1.32
C ALA A 46 -4.27 13.67 2.01
N SER A 47 -4.45 14.78 1.30
CA SER A 47 -4.36 16.12 1.90
C SER A 47 -5.45 16.32 2.97
N ALA A 48 -6.69 15.89 2.68
CA ALA A 48 -7.79 15.92 3.63
C ALA A 48 -7.56 14.98 4.82
N ALA A 49 -7.03 13.78 4.58
CA ALA A 49 -6.67 12.82 5.61
C ALA A 49 -5.64 13.39 6.60
N ASN A 50 -4.59 14.05 6.09
CA ASN A 50 -3.55 14.68 6.90
C ASN A 50 -4.03 15.92 7.67
N ALA A 51 -5.00 16.66 7.15
CA ALA A 51 -5.59 17.82 7.82
C ALA A 51 -6.44 17.45 9.05
N GLY A 52 -6.50 16.17 9.43
CA GLY A 52 -7.21 15.70 10.62
C GLY A 52 -8.67 15.30 10.37
N ALA A 53 -9.14 15.28 9.12
CA ALA A 53 -10.51 14.89 8.79
C ALA A 53 -10.86 13.44 9.19
N LEU A 54 -9.85 12.56 9.36
CA LEU A 54 -10.07 11.20 9.86
C LEU A 54 -10.48 11.16 11.35
N ALA A 55 -10.06 12.14 12.16
CA ALA A 55 -10.29 12.13 13.61
C ALA A 55 -11.67 12.64 14.04
N THR A 56 -12.45 13.24 13.13
CA THR A 56 -13.72 13.94 13.47
C THR A 56 -14.98 13.25 12.92
N GLY A 57 -14.89 11.97 12.52
CA GLY A 57 -16.06 11.22 12.01
C GLY A 57 -16.53 11.66 10.61
N ALA A 58 -15.90 12.68 10.01
CA ALA A 58 -16.13 13.16 8.65
C ALA A 58 -15.06 12.65 7.66
N ALA A 59 -14.49 11.47 7.95
CA ALA A 59 -13.45 10.89 7.13
C ALA A 59 -13.97 10.66 5.70
N PRO A 60 -13.23 11.10 4.66
CA PRO A 60 -13.71 11.07 3.29
C PRO A 60 -14.10 9.65 2.86
N ALA A 61 -15.26 9.55 2.20
CA ALA A 61 -15.69 8.31 1.59
C ALA A 61 -14.73 7.93 0.45
N ILE A 62 -14.55 6.63 0.24
CA ILE A 62 -13.74 6.13 -0.87
C ILE A 62 -14.64 6.05 -2.10
N SER A 63 -14.33 6.84 -3.13
CA SER A 63 -14.99 6.81 -4.44
C SER A 63 -14.64 5.54 -5.23
N GLU A 64 -15.34 5.30 -6.34
CA GLU A 64 -15.05 4.18 -7.25
C GLU A 64 -13.68 4.33 -7.93
N GLU A 65 -13.24 5.55 -8.21
CA GLU A 65 -11.94 5.86 -8.76
C GLU A 65 -10.82 5.46 -7.79
N LEU A 66 -10.96 5.84 -6.52
CA LEU A 66 -10.03 5.48 -5.46
C LEU A 66 -10.04 3.97 -5.18
N ASP A 67 -11.22 3.33 -5.17
CA ASP A 67 -11.31 1.87 -5.07
C ASP A 67 -10.68 1.16 -6.28
N GLY A 68 -10.79 1.77 -7.47
CA GLY A 68 -10.11 1.38 -8.70
C GLY A 68 -8.59 1.31 -8.55
N ILE A 69 -7.99 2.29 -7.86
CA ILE A 69 -6.55 2.28 -7.56
C ILE A 69 -6.17 1.06 -6.72
N ILE A 70 -6.93 0.79 -5.65
CA ILE A 70 -6.68 -0.37 -4.76
C ILE A 70 -6.80 -1.68 -5.55
N ARG A 71 -7.82 -1.78 -6.40
CA ARG A 71 -8.06 -2.93 -7.28
C ARG A 71 -6.92 -3.15 -8.28
N ASP A 72 -6.40 -2.08 -8.87
CA ASP A 72 -5.30 -2.14 -9.83
C ASP A 72 -3.99 -2.60 -9.15
N VAL A 73 -3.70 -2.06 -7.96
CA VAL A 73 -2.53 -2.49 -7.17
C VAL A 73 -2.69 -3.93 -6.71
N ALA A 74 -3.89 -4.37 -6.33
CA ALA A 74 -4.16 -5.77 -5.97
C ALA A 74 -3.87 -6.74 -7.13
N GLN A 75 -4.16 -6.35 -8.38
CA GLN A 75 -3.97 -7.20 -9.54
C GLN A 75 -2.54 -7.20 -10.09
N THR A 76 -1.85 -6.06 -9.98
CA THR A 76 -0.58 -5.84 -10.70
C THR A 76 0.63 -5.69 -9.78
N GLY A 77 0.41 -5.36 -8.51
CA GLY A 77 1.45 -4.92 -7.58
C GLY A 77 2.13 -3.61 -7.96
N ALA A 78 1.70 -2.95 -9.05
CA ALA A 78 2.36 -1.78 -9.59
C ALA A 78 1.96 -0.50 -8.84
N THR A 79 2.91 0.11 -8.14
CA THR A 79 2.72 1.33 -7.34
C THR A 79 3.41 2.56 -7.93
N HIS A 80 4.17 2.43 -9.02
CA HIS A 80 4.97 3.51 -9.60
C HIS A 80 4.17 4.77 -10.04
N GLY A 81 2.86 4.65 -10.25
CA GLY A 81 1.98 5.78 -10.58
C GLY A 81 1.40 6.52 -9.35
N TYR A 82 1.66 6.03 -8.14
CA TYR A 82 1.04 6.51 -6.91
C TYR A 82 2.11 6.69 -5.82
N PRO A 83 2.40 7.92 -5.38
CA PRO A 83 3.33 8.15 -4.28
C PRO A 83 2.91 7.37 -3.04
N TRP A 84 3.83 6.63 -2.43
CA TRP A 84 3.50 5.76 -1.29
C TRP A 84 2.92 6.54 -0.10
N ASP A 85 3.50 7.70 0.19
CA ASP A 85 3.01 8.57 1.27
C ASP A 85 1.54 8.97 1.09
N VAL A 86 1.04 8.97 -0.14
CA VAL A 86 -0.35 9.30 -0.48
C VAL A 86 -1.19 8.03 -0.49
N LEU A 87 -0.71 6.97 -1.15
CA LEU A 87 -1.39 5.68 -1.26
C LEU A 87 -1.67 5.04 0.12
N ARG A 88 -0.73 5.13 1.07
CA ARG A 88 -0.92 4.56 2.41
C ARG A 88 -2.09 5.17 3.18
N HIS A 89 -2.44 6.44 2.94
CA HIS A 89 -3.61 7.07 3.54
C HIS A 89 -4.91 6.48 2.99
N LEU A 90 -4.96 6.23 1.69
CA LEU A 90 -6.10 5.53 1.07
C LEU A 90 -6.24 4.11 1.63
N LEU A 91 -5.14 3.36 1.73
CA LEU A 91 -5.15 2.00 2.25
C LEU A 91 -5.55 1.95 3.74
N ALA A 92 -5.07 2.90 4.54
CA ALA A 92 -5.45 3.08 5.93
C ALA A 92 -6.97 3.28 6.07
N ARG A 93 -7.55 4.19 5.29
CA ARG A 93 -9.00 4.41 5.31
C ARG A 93 -9.78 3.19 4.85
N LYS A 94 -9.33 2.51 3.79
CA LYS A 94 -9.99 1.29 3.30
C LYS A 94 -9.96 0.19 4.35
N LEU A 95 -8.86 0.05 5.07
CA LEU A 95 -8.69 -0.91 6.16
C LEU A 95 -9.71 -0.69 7.28
N GLU A 96 -9.91 0.56 7.71
CA GLU A 96 -10.94 0.91 8.70
C GLU A 96 -12.34 0.48 8.25
N LEU A 97 -12.74 0.85 7.03
CA LEU A 97 -14.06 0.55 6.50
C LEU A 97 -14.30 -0.96 6.36
N VAL A 98 -13.32 -1.69 5.83
CA VAL A 98 -13.40 -3.14 5.64
C VAL A 98 -13.48 -3.86 6.99
N LEU A 99 -12.67 -3.48 7.96
CA LEU A 99 -12.69 -4.11 9.29
C LEU A 99 -13.97 -3.78 10.07
N ALA A 100 -14.48 -2.55 9.96
CA ALA A 100 -15.75 -2.16 10.58
C ALA A 100 -16.93 -2.96 9.99
N GLU A 101 -16.99 -3.12 8.67
CA GLU A 101 -18.03 -3.94 8.01
C GLU A 101 -17.95 -5.41 8.44
N PHE A 102 -16.74 -5.98 8.45
CA PHE A 102 -16.53 -7.36 8.89
C PHE A 102 -16.91 -7.55 10.36
N TRP A 103 -16.52 -6.62 11.22
CA TRP A 103 -16.85 -6.66 12.64
C TRP A 103 -18.36 -6.59 12.88
N HIS A 104 -19.06 -5.73 12.15
CA HIS A 104 -20.52 -5.62 12.22
C HIS A 104 -21.22 -6.93 11.83
N GLU A 105 -20.72 -7.65 10.82
CA GLU A 105 -21.31 -8.91 10.38
C GLU A 105 -20.88 -10.13 11.22
N THR A 106 -19.61 -10.18 11.63
CA THR A 106 -19.01 -11.31 12.35
C THR A 106 -18.13 -10.80 13.50
N PRO A 107 -18.69 -10.44 14.66
CA PRO A 107 -17.93 -9.92 15.80
C PRO A 107 -17.25 -11.05 16.60
N ASP A 108 -16.26 -11.72 16.01
CA ASP A 108 -15.60 -12.92 16.58
C ASP A 108 -14.18 -12.68 17.12
N VAL A 109 -13.82 -11.43 17.37
CA VAL A 109 -12.58 -10.97 18.01
C VAL A 109 -12.87 -10.57 19.44
N GLU A 110 -12.02 -11.00 20.38
CA GLU A 110 -12.16 -10.62 21.78
C GLU A 110 -11.61 -9.20 21.98
N VAL A 111 -12.42 -8.34 22.59
CA VAL A 111 -12.08 -6.96 22.94
C VAL A 111 -12.13 -6.85 24.46
N GLN A 112 -11.14 -6.19 25.07
CA GLN A 112 -11.10 -6.01 26.52
C GLN A 112 -12.26 -5.15 27.01
N GLU A 113 -12.67 -5.37 28.26
CA GLU A 113 -13.78 -4.62 28.86
C GLU A 113 -13.43 -3.12 28.94
N GLY A 114 -14.23 -2.29 28.29
CA GLY A 114 -14.01 -0.84 28.19
C GLY A 114 -13.33 -0.37 26.90
N ASP A 115 -12.82 -1.27 26.06
CA ASP A 115 -12.26 -0.93 24.75
C ASP A 115 -13.29 -1.09 23.63
N SER A 116 -13.08 -0.40 22.50
CA SER A 116 -13.80 -0.66 21.26
C SER A 116 -12.95 -1.52 20.32
N PHE A 117 -13.59 -2.20 19.35
CA PHE A 117 -12.85 -2.96 18.35
C PHE A 117 -11.92 -2.05 17.53
N GLU A 118 -12.37 -0.82 17.25
CA GLU A 118 -11.62 0.20 16.55
C GLU A 118 -10.33 0.55 17.30
N SER A 119 -10.43 0.89 18.60
CA SER A 119 -9.25 1.27 19.40
C SER A 119 -8.30 0.10 19.64
N ALA A 120 -8.83 -1.10 19.88
CA ALA A 120 -8.04 -2.28 20.20
C ALA A 120 -7.35 -2.93 18.99
N ALA A 121 -7.99 -2.94 17.82
CA ALA A 121 -7.53 -3.71 16.66
C ALA A 121 -7.27 -2.88 15.39
N VAL A 122 -8.09 -1.87 15.10
CA VAL A 122 -8.03 -1.12 13.84
C VAL A 122 -6.99 0.00 13.93
N GLU A 123 -7.09 0.87 14.94
CA GLU A 123 -6.19 2.02 15.12
C GLU A 123 -4.69 1.64 15.16
N PRO A 124 -4.26 0.57 15.86
CA PRO A 124 -2.85 0.18 15.87
C PRO A 124 -2.34 -0.20 14.48
N LEU A 125 -3.17 -0.84 13.67
CA LEU A 125 -2.84 -1.21 12.28
C LEU A 125 -2.78 -0.01 11.36
N THR A 126 -3.77 0.87 11.44
CA THR A 126 -3.81 2.12 10.68
C THR A 126 -2.57 2.97 11.02
N ARG A 127 -2.24 3.12 12.31
CA ARG A 127 -1.06 3.84 12.78
C ARG A 127 0.24 3.23 12.26
N SER A 128 0.35 1.90 12.29
CA SER A 128 1.51 1.18 11.74
C SER A 128 1.68 1.42 10.23
N LEU A 129 0.57 1.42 9.48
CA LEU A 129 0.59 1.65 8.03
C LEU A 129 0.95 3.10 7.67
N LEU A 130 0.53 4.07 8.47
CA LEU A 130 0.80 5.50 8.28
C LEU A 130 2.19 5.93 8.73
N GLU A 131 2.94 5.05 9.41
CA GLU A 131 4.23 5.41 9.97
C GLU A 131 5.22 5.86 8.87
N PRO A 132 5.86 7.04 8.98
CA PRO A 132 6.74 7.59 7.94
C PRO A 132 8.05 6.82 7.68
N ARG A 133 8.30 5.71 8.37
CA ARG A 133 9.58 4.99 8.31
C ARG A 133 9.95 4.48 6.91
N ARG A 134 9.02 4.48 5.96
CA ARG A 134 9.23 3.96 4.60
C ARG A 134 9.12 5.01 3.52
N GLY A 135 10.22 5.21 2.80
CA GLY A 135 10.25 6.00 1.58
C GLY A 135 9.55 5.34 0.37
N GLY A 136 8.93 4.17 0.54
CA GLY A 136 8.27 3.45 -0.54
C GLY A 136 7.34 2.32 -0.08
N PRO A 137 6.53 1.79 -1.01
CA PRO A 137 5.57 0.74 -0.70
C PRO A 137 6.28 -0.59 -0.42
N PRO A 138 5.75 -1.40 0.48
CA PRO A 138 6.35 -2.68 0.82
C PRO A 138 6.10 -3.76 -0.24
N PHE A 139 6.89 -4.83 -0.22
CA PHE A 139 6.66 -5.98 -1.11
C PHE A 139 5.29 -6.64 -0.88
N THR A 140 4.70 -6.49 0.31
CA THR A 140 3.36 -6.97 0.65
C THR A 140 2.23 -6.09 0.13
N VAL A 141 2.50 -4.93 -0.48
CA VAL A 141 1.45 -3.95 -0.87
C VAL A 141 0.39 -4.56 -1.77
N GLN A 142 0.78 -5.43 -2.70
CA GLN A 142 -0.15 -6.15 -3.57
C GLN A 142 -1.10 -7.01 -2.74
N ARG A 143 -0.55 -7.82 -1.82
CA ARG A 143 -1.34 -8.71 -0.97
C ARG A 143 -2.26 -7.93 -0.03
N LEU A 144 -1.78 -6.81 0.52
CA LEU A 144 -2.60 -5.92 1.32
C LEU A 144 -3.80 -5.40 0.51
N CYS A 145 -3.58 -4.94 -0.72
CA CYS A 145 -4.65 -4.47 -1.59
C CYS A 145 -5.65 -5.58 -1.97
N GLU A 146 -5.19 -6.82 -2.17
CA GLU A 146 -6.08 -7.98 -2.40
C GLU A 146 -7.03 -8.20 -1.21
N LEU A 147 -6.49 -8.17 0.01
CA LEU A 147 -7.25 -8.33 1.25
C LEU A 147 -8.26 -7.20 1.44
N LEU A 148 -7.89 -5.97 1.09
CA LEU A 148 -8.76 -4.79 1.24
C LEU A 148 -9.82 -4.68 0.15
N HIS A 149 -9.55 -5.15 -1.07
CA HIS A 149 -10.47 -5.02 -2.19
C HIS A 149 -11.53 -6.14 -2.21
N LYS A 150 -11.14 -7.39 -1.96
CA LYS A 150 -12.06 -8.56 -1.98
C LYS A 150 -11.75 -9.55 -0.85
N PRO A 151 -12.04 -9.20 0.41
CA PRO A 151 -11.80 -10.09 1.55
C PRO A 151 -12.76 -11.29 1.60
N ARG A 152 -14.03 -11.11 1.21
CA ARG A 152 -15.14 -12.06 1.41
C ARG A 152 -14.97 -13.45 0.78
N PRO A 153 -14.41 -13.60 -0.43
CA PRO A 153 -14.19 -14.94 -1.00
C PRO A 153 -13.22 -15.79 -0.17
N VAL A 154 -12.34 -15.16 0.62
CA VAL A 154 -11.26 -15.82 1.36
C VAL A 154 -11.57 -15.90 2.86
N TYR A 155 -12.19 -14.87 3.42
CA TYR A 155 -12.44 -14.75 4.86
C TYR A 155 -13.92 -14.51 5.15
N LYS A 156 -14.44 -15.26 6.13
CA LYS A 156 -15.80 -15.11 6.68
C LYS A 156 -15.81 -14.65 8.14
N SER A 157 -14.62 -14.53 8.73
CA SER A 157 -14.36 -14.26 10.15
C SER A 157 -13.52 -13.01 10.27
N THR A 158 -13.92 -12.10 11.15
CA THR A 158 -13.19 -10.85 11.41
C THR A 158 -11.83 -11.16 11.99
N ARG A 159 -11.75 -12.11 12.93
CA ARG A 159 -10.49 -12.60 13.51
C ARG A 159 -9.49 -13.04 12.45
N LYS A 160 -9.93 -13.82 11.46
CA LYS A 160 -9.05 -14.32 10.39
C LYS A 160 -8.61 -13.21 9.43
N LEU A 161 -9.52 -12.32 9.05
CA LEU A 161 -9.19 -11.18 8.20
C LEU A 161 -8.21 -10.23 8.92
N LEU A 162 -8.51 -9.89 10.17
CA LEU A 162 -7.67 -9.05 11.02
C LEU A 162 -6.26 -9.62 11.13
N TYR A 163 -6.12 -10.92 11.38
CA TYR A 163 -4.81 -11.58 11.43
C TYR A 163 -4.08 -11.49 10.08
N ALA A 164 -4.77 -11.72 8.96
CA ALA A 164 -4.16 -11.62 7.63
C ALA A 164 -3.67 -10.20 7.33
N LEU A 165 -4.45 -9.18 7.69
CA LEU A 165 -4.08 -7.77 7.57
C LEU A 165 -2.91 -7.42 8.50
N GLN A 166 -2.93 -7.87 9.76
CA GLN A 166 -1.81 -7.72 10.69
C GLN A 166 -0.52 -8.27 10.10
N ARG A 167 -0.54 -9.48 9.54
CA ARG A 167 0.65 -10.05 8.91
C ARG A 167 1.09 -9.24 7.70
N ALA A 168 0.17 -8.80 6.85
CA ALA A 168 0.48 -8.01 5.66
C ALA A 168 1.01 -6.60 5.98
N VAL A 169 0.67 -6.03 7.13
CA VAL A 169 1.13 -4.71 7.62
C VAL A 169 2.37 -4.82 8.51
N LEU A 170 2.54 -5.90 9.27
CA LEU A 170 3.63 -6.06 10.25
C LEU A 170 4.85 -6.85 9.72
N ILE A 171 4.70 -7.85 8.83
CA ILE A 171 5.86 -8.54 8.20
C ILE A 171 6.76 -7.50 7.54
N THR A 172 6.10 -6.57 6.91
CA THR A 172 6.54 -5.29 6.45
C THR A 172 7.57 -4.68 7.42
N MET A 173 7.27 -4.51 8.72
CA MET A 173 8.11 -3.78 9.70
C MET A 173 9.41 -4.50 10.07
N THR A 174 9.51 -5.81 9.84
CA THR A 174 10.66 -6.64 10.29
C THR A 174 11.78 -6.80 9.27
N GLU A 175 11.55 -6.47 8.00
CA GLU A 175 12.56 -6.70 6.94
C GLU A 175 13.73 -5.70 6.98
N GLU A 176 13.54 -4.57 7.66
CA GLU A 176 14.53 -3.50 7.76
C GLU A 176 15.66 -3.86 8.75
N GLY A 177 15.47 -4.92 9.55
CA GLY A 177 16.47 -5.47 10.47
C GLY A 177 17.40 -6.53 9.86
N VAL A 178 17.17 -6.98 8.62
CA VAL A 178 17.93 -8.07 7.98
C VAL A 178 18.82 -7.58 6.82
N SER A 179 18.98 -6.26 6.65
CA SER A 179 19.80 -5.70 5.56
C SER A 179 21.10 -5.02 6.00
N GLN A 180 21.64 -5.40 7.16
CA GLN A 180 23.05 -5.16 7.51
C GLN A 180 23.74 -6.51 7.75
N ARG A 181 24.13 -7.20 6.68
CA ARG A 181 25.28 -8.10 6.79
C ARG A 181 26.52 -7.19 6.82
N PRO A 182 27.36 -7.23 7.86
CA PRO A 182 28.70 -6.68 7.75
C PRO A 182 29.35 -7.37 6.56
N VAL A 183 29.79 -6.58 5.57
CA VAL A 183 30.72 -7.06 4.57
C VAL A 183 31.93 -7.56 5.35
N GLU A 184 32.18 -8.86 5.28
CA GLU A 184 33.36 -9.48 5.87
C GLU A 184 34.60 -8.75 5.35
N ALA A 185 35.22 -7.99 6.25
CA ALA A 185 36.56 -7.47 6.05
C ALA A 185 37.52 -8.65 6.23
N ASP A 186 37.78 -9.36 5.13
CA ASP A 186 38.89 -10.29 5.05
C ASP A 186 40.19 -9.47 5.09
N ALA A 187 40.70 -9.27 6.30
CA ALA A 187 41.95 -8.57 6.56
C ALA A 187 42.77 -9.32 7.62
N ALA A 188 43.54 -10.27 7.12
CA ALA A 188 44.94 -10.52 7.47
C ALA A 188 45.32 -10.61 8.96
N ALA A 189 45.40 -11.85 9.45
CA ALA A 189 46.40 -12.29 10.43
C ALA A 189 46.72 -13.76 10.08
N GLY A 190 47.92 -14.11 9.59
CA GLY A 190 49.16 -14.05 10.34
C GLY A 190 49.47 -15.47 10.85
N GLY A 191 50.33 -16.22 10.13
CA GLY A 191 50.63 -17.61 10.48
C GLY A 191 51.75 -18.19 9.62
N ALA A 192 52.93 -17.59 9.69
CA ALA A 192 54.16 -18.20 9.17
C ALA A 192 54.55 -19.37 10.09
N ASN A 193 54.65 -20.58 9.56
CA ASN A 193 55.61 -21.57 10.04
C ASN A 193 55.84 -22.72 9.05
N GLY A 194 57.12 -22.96 8.75
CA GLY A 194 57.63 -24.28 8.35
C GLY A 194 58.23 -24.40 6.94
N THR A 195 59.57 -24.48 6.90
CA THR A 195 60.35 -25.62 6.34
C THR A 195 61.38 -25.31 5.23
N LEU A 196 62.65 -25.52 5.62
CA LEU A 196 63.85 -26.03 4.91
C LEU A 196 64.18 -25.61 3.45
N ALA A 197 65.39 -25.09 3.27
CA ALA A 197 66.53 -25.65 2.52
C ALA A 197 67.67 -24.61 2.60
N GLY A 198 68.88 -24.93 3.04
CA GLY A 198 69.89 -25.66 2.26
C GLY A 198 71.04 -24.71 1.99
#